data_AF-A0A1V5P1M1-F1
#
_entry.id   AF-A0A1V5P1M1-F1
#
_cell.length_a   1.000
_cell.length_b   1.000
_cell.length_c   1.000
_cell.angle_alpha   90.00
_cell.angle_beta   90.00
_cell.angle_gamma   90.00
#
_symmetry.space_group_name_H-M   'P 1'
#
loop_
_entity.id
_entity.type
_entity.pdbx_description
1 polymer ?
#
loop_
_entity_poly.entity_id
_entity_poly.type
_entity_poly.pdbx_seq_one_letter_code
_entity_poly.pdbx_strand_id
1 'polypeptide(L)'
;MTDEEFGLMKKHPVFGAQIMGPVKAFQKILPYMFHHHERFAAKGYPYGIKGEEIPLPARIIAVADSFDAMTSDRPYRKALSLEAALKELKDNSGTQFDPDVVKAFIKLIDLRKFPNLLQNEQ
;
A
#
# COMPACT_ATOMS: atom_id res chain seq x y z
N MET A 1 3.43 -8.36 18.09
CA MET A 1 4.54 -7.41 18.24
C MET A 1 4.26 -6.58 19.48
N THR A 2 5.28 -6.32 20.29
CA THR A 2 5.18 -5.35 21.38
C THR A 2 5.08 -3.93 20.80
N ASP A 3 4.64 -2.96 21.59
CA ASP A 3 4.58 -1.56 21.16
C ASP A 3 5.96 -1.02 20.75
N GLU A 4 7.01 -1.52 21.38
CA GLU A 4 8.40 -1.18 21.09
C GLU A 4 8.85 -1.74 19.74
N GLU A 5 8.54 -3.01 19.46
CA GLU A 5 8.79 -3.64 18.15
C GLU A 5 8.00 -2.95 17.03
N PHE A 6 6.75 -2.59 17.29
CA PHE A 6 5.91 -1.86 16.35
C PHE A 6 6.46 -0.46 16.07
N GLY A 7 6.95 0.23 17.10
CA GLY A 7 7.64 1.52 16.97
C GLY A 7 8.90 1.45 16.12
N LEU A 8 9.66 0.35 16.22
CA LEU A 8 10.84 0.12 15.37
C LEU A 8 10.44 -0.15 13.91
N MET A 9 9.41 -0.98 13.70
CA MET A 9 8.94 -1.33 12.36
C MET A 9 8.41 -0.12 11.58
N LYS A 10 7.77 0.85 12.25
CA LYS A 10 7.32 2.10 11.61
C LYS A 10 8.44 2.94 10.99
N LYS A 11 9.71 2.68 11.34
CA LYS A 11 10.86 3.38 10.79
C LYS A 11 11.32 2.83 9.44
N HIS A 12 10.84 1.67 8.99
CA HIS A 12 11.29 1.06 7.74
C HIS A 12 11.09 1.93 6.48
N PRO A 13 10.04 2.76 6.32
CA PRO A 13 9.90 3.63 5.15
C PRO A 13 11.01 4.68 5.12
N VAL A 14 11.38 5.19 6.30
CA VAL A 14 12.46 6.15 6.51
C VAL A 14 13.81 5.53 6.22
N PHE A 15 14.08 4.36 6.82
CA PHE A 15 15.34 3.65 6.63
C PHE A 15 15.52 3.17 5.19
N GLY A 16 14.47 2.66 4.56
CA GLY A 16 14.50 2.27 3.15
C GLY A 16 14.85 3.44 2.24
N ALA A 17 14.26 4.61 2.46
CA ALA A 17 14.61 5.81 1.70
C ALA A 17 16.04 6.30 1.98
N GLN A 18 16.53 6.20 3.21
CA GLN A 18 17.91 6.55 3.57
C GLN A 18 18.93 5.63 2.88
N ILE A 19 18.68 4.32 2.88
CA ILE A 19 19.54 3.32 2.21
C ILE A 19 19.60 3.59 0.70
N MET A 20 18.46 3.93 0.09
CA MET A 20 18.37 4.19 -1.35
C MET A 20 18.80 5.61 -1.74
N GLY A 21 18.92 6.53 -0.78
CA GLY A 21 19.27 7.94 -0.96
C GLY A 21 20.51 8.21 -1.82
N PRO A 22 21.62 7.48 -1.63
CA PRO A 22 22.84 7.65 -2.42
C PRO A 22 22.69 7.23 -3.90
N VAL A 23 21.69 6.42 -4.25
CA VAL A 23 21.51 5.91 -5.61
C VAL A 23 20.76 6.95 -6.45
N LYS A 24 21.50 7.68 -7.30
CA LYS A 24 20.96 8.77 -8.15
C LYS A 24 19.71 8.38 -8.94
N ALA A 25 19.63 7.14 -9.43
CA ALA A 25 18.48 6.65 -10.20
C ALA A 25 17.17 6.68 -9.41
N PHE A 26 17.24 6.60 -8.07
CA PHE A 26 16.05 6.49 -7.22
C PHE A 26 15.62 7.80 -6.58
N GLN A 27 16.37 8.89 -6.74
CA GLN A 27 16.07 10.17 -6.06
C GLN A 27 14.64 10.68 -6.31
N LYS A 28 14.08 10.45 -7.50
CA LYS A 28 12.72 10.85 -7.84
C LYS A 28 11.63 9.96 -7.22
N ILE A 29 11.97 8.75 -6.78
CA ILE A 29 11.02 7.79 -6.19
C ILE A 29 11.10 7.72 -4.66
N LEU A 30 12.18 8.25 -4.05
CA LEU A 30 12.36 8.26 -2.60
C LEU A 30 11.16 8.85 -1.84
N PRO A 31 10.53 9.96 -2.26
CA PRO A 31 9.35 10.47 -1.58
C PRO A 31 8.18 9.46 -1.57
N TYR A 32 8.06 8.64 -2.61
CA TYR A 32 6.97 7.67 -2.72
C TYR A 32 7.16 6.48 -1.79
N MET A 33 8.41 6.02 -1.65
CA MET A 33 8.79 5.03 -0.64
C MET A 33 8.61 5.58 0.78
N PHE A 34 8.75 6.88 1.00
CA PHE A 34 8.65 7.46 2.33
C PHE A 34 7.19 7.57 2.82
N HIS A 35 6.27 7.87 1.91
CA HIS A 35 4.88 8.23 2.25
C HIS A 35 3.85 7.11 2.03
N HIS A 36 4.25 5.91 1.58
CA HIS A 36 3.29 4.84 1.29
C HIS A 36 2.53 4.27 2.50
N HIS A 37 2.94 4.62 3.73
CA HIS A 37 2.19 4.30 4.97
C HIS A 37 1.34 5.47 5.49
N GLU A 38 1.32 6.59 4.78
CA GLU A 38 0.35 7.65 5.06
C GLU A 38 -1.06 7.15 4.72
N ARG A 39 -2.07 7.57 5.50
CA ARG A 39 -3.46 7.16 5.31
C ARG A 39 -4.28 8.35 4.83
N PHE A 40 -5.12 8.14 3.84
CA PHE A 40 -5.79 9.22 3.11
C PHE A 40 -6.55 10.21 4.00
N ALA A 41 -7.36 9.73 4.95
CA ALA A 41 -8.04 10.58 5.93
C ALA A 41 -7.76 10.19 7.39
N ALA A 42 -7.20 8.99 7.62
CA ALA A 42 -6.81 8.51 8.94
C ALA A 42 -5.40 8.96 9.34
N LYS A 43 -4.98 8.66 10.58
CA LYS A 43 -3.59 8.89 10.99
C LYS A 43 -2.70 7.83 10.35
N GLY A 44 -1.88 8.25 9.40
CA GLY A 44 -0.76 7.50 8.85
C GLY A 44 0.56 7.87 9.53
N TYR A 45 1.65 7.37 8.97
CA TYR A 45 3.00 7.70 9.39
C TYR A 45 3.92 7.79 8.15
N PRO A 46 5.03 8.55 8.21
CA PRO A 46 5.64 9.14 9.41
C PRO A 46 5.23 10.59 9.73
N TYR A 47 4.63 11.34 8.81
CA TYR A 47 4.31 12.76 8.99
C TYR A 47 2.84 13.01 9.31
N GLY A 48 1.95 12.07 9.01
CA GLY A 48 0.53 12.20 9.28
C GLY A 48 -0.17 13.21 8.35
N ILE A 49 0.40 13.45 7.17
CA ILE A 49 -0.19 14.26 6.10
C ILE A 49 -1.42 13.55 5.50
N LYS A 50 -2.33 14.30 4.89
CA LYS A 50 -3.65 13.77 4.49
C LYS A 50 -4.05 14.14 3.07
N GLY A 51 -4.95 13.34 2.51
CA GLY A 51 -5.59 13.58 1.24
C GLY A 51 -4.56 13.73 0.12
N GLU A 52 -4.68 14.84 -0.61
CA GLU A 52 -3.82 15.14 -1.76
C GLU A 52 -2.43 15.67 -1.39
N GLU A 53 -2.18 15.98 -0.11
CA GLU A 53 -0.82 16.27 0.37
C GLU A 53 0.07 15.02 0.25
N ILE A 54 -0.53 13.83 0.30
CA ILE A 54 0.16 12.57 0.02
C ILE A 54 0.43 12.51 -1.50
N PRO A 55 1.69 12.35 -1.94
CA PRO A 55 2.01 12.24 -3.35
C PRO A 55 1.20 11.11 -4.00
N LEU A 56 0.63 11.37 -5.18
CA LEU A 56 -0.18 10.38 -5.91
C LEU A 56 0.54 9.01 -6.03
N PRO A 57 1.84 8.93 -6.36
CA PRO A 57 2.51 7.64 -6.43
C PRO A 57 2.57 6.89 -5.10
N ALA A 58 2.67 7.59 -3.95
CA ALA A 58 2.58 6.95 -2.64
C ALA A 58 1.18 6.38 -2.37
N ARG A 59 0.12 7.11 -2.77
CA ARG A 59 -1.27 6.64 -2.69
C ARG A 59 -1.51 5.39 -3.56
N ILE A 60 -0.89 5.33 -4.74
CA ILE A 60 -0.90 4.15 -5.62
C ILE A 60 -0.18 2.97 -4.98
N ILE A 61 1.04 3.20 -4.46
CA ILE A 61 1.82 2.15 -3.78
C ILE A 61 1.07 1.60 -2.57
N ALA A 62 0.42 2.45 -1.77
CA ALA A 62 -0.33 2.02 -0.59
C ALA A 62 -1.43 0.99 -0.92
N VAL A 63 -2.17 1.21 -2.02
CA VAL A 63 -3.19 0.27 -2.50
C VAL A 63 -2.54 -1.02 -3.02
N ALA A 64 -1.48 -0.91 -3.83
CA ALA A 64 -0.80 -2.07 -4.40
C ALA A 64 -0.14 -2.96 -3.33
N ASP A 65 0.58 -2.35 -2.37
CA ASP A 65 1.24 -3.03 -1.26
C ASP A 65 0.23 -3.71 -0.35
N SER A 66 -0.88 -3.04 -0.03
CA SER A 66 -1.95 -3.63 0.78
C SER A 66 -2.62 -4.80 0.06
N PHE A 67 -2.86 -4.68 -1.24
CA PHE A 67 -3.45 -5.77 -2.03
C PHE A 67 -2.52 -6.99 -2.08
N ASP A 68 -1.24 -6.81 -2.42
CA ASP A 68 -0.26 -7.90 -2.42
C ASP A 68 -0.13 -8.52 -1.02
N ALA A 69 -0.08 -7.69 0.02
CA ALA A 69 -0.04 -8.16 1.39
C ALA A 69 -1.27 -8.99 1.77
N MET A 70 -2.45 -8.72 1.20
CA MET A 70 -3.68 -9.48 1.40
C MET A 70 -3.70 -10.78 0.61
N THR A 71 -3.28 -10.78 -0.66
CA THR A 71 -3.41 -11.92 -1.59
C THR A 71 -2.20 -12.86 -1.60
N SER A 72 -1.15 -12.56 -0.85
CA SER A 72 0.03 -13.41 -0.70
C SER A 72 -0.02 -14.23 0.60
N ASP A 73 0.40 -15.49 0.51
CA ASP A 73 0.59 -16.36 1.67
C ASP A 73 1.74 -15.81 2.54
N ARG A 74 1.53 -15.75 3.85
CA ARG A 74 2.55 -15.34 4.83
C ARG A 74 2.70 -16.41 5.91
N PRO A 75 3.85 -16.53 6.58
CA PRO A 75 4.09 -17.58 7.58
C PRO A 75 3.01 -17.71 8.67
N TYR A 76 2.29 -16.62 8.96
CA TYR A 76 1.28 -16.53 10.01
C TYR A 76 -0.15 -16.35 9.50
N ARG A 77 -0.37 -16.24 8.19
CA ARG A 77 -1.71 -16.01 7.61
C ARG A 77 -1.77 -16.48 6.17
N LYS A 78 -2.84 -17.19 5.81
CA LYS A 78 -3.16 -17.49 4.43
C LYS A 78 -3.57 -16.25 3.64
N ALA A 79 -3.36 -16.30 2.32
CA ALA A 79 -3.86 -15.33 1.38
C ALA A 79 -5.39 -15.20 1.51
N LEU A 80 -5.90 -13.98 1.40
CA LEU A 80 -7.33 -13.72 1.22
C LEU A 80 -7.75 -14.07 -0.22
N SER A 81 -9.02 -14.41 -0.40
CA SER A 81 -9.59 -14.48 -1.75
C SER A 81 -9.56 -13.10 -2.42
N LEU A 82 -9.60 -13.08 -3.75
CA LEU A 82 -9.67 -11.84 -4.52
C LEU A 82 -10.85 -10.98 -4.06
N GLU A 83 -12.03 -11.58 -3.92
CA GLU A 83 -13.24 -10.89 -3.50
C GLU A 83 -13.09 -10.25 -2.12
N ALA A 84 -12.48 -10.97 -1.16
CA ALA A 84 -12.24 -10.45 0.17
C ALA A 84 -11.24 -9.29 0.15
N ALA A 85 -10.15 -9.40 -0.61
CA ALA A 85 -9.16 -8.33 -0.77
C ALA A 85 -9.77 -7.07 -1.43
N LEU A 86 -10.58 -7.24 -2.48
CA LEU A 86 -11.28 -6.12 -3.13
C LEU A 86 -12.32 -5.48 -2.19
N LYS A 87 -13.00 -6.28 -1.35
CA LYS A 87 -13.92 -5.78 -0.34
C LYS A 87 -13.19 -4.92 0.70
N GLU A 88 -12.04 -5.38 1.20
CA GLU A 88 -11.24 -4.62 2.16
C GLU A 88 -10.78 -3.27 1.61
N LEU A 89 -10.35 -3.23 0.33
CA LEU A 89 -10.01 -1.97 -0.34
C LEU A 89 -11.21 -1.01 -0.44
N LYS A 90 -12.40 -1.53 -0.76
CA LYS A 90 -13.64 -0.73 -0.84
C LYS A 90 -14.05 -0.20 0.53
N ASP A 91 -14.04 -1.05 1.55
CA ASP A 91 -14.47 -0.70 2.91
C ASP A 91 -13.55 0.37 3.53
N ASN A 92 -12.28 0.39 3.16
CA ASN A 92 -11.30 1.37 3.63
C ASN A 92 -11.03 2.53 2.64
N SER A 93 -11.84 2.64 1.59
CA SER A 93 -11.78 3.73 0.62
C SER A 93 -12.19 5.05 1.27
N GLY A 94 -11.38 6.10 1.08
CA GLY A 94 -11.61 7.43 1.68
C GLY A 94 -11.09 7.56 3.10
N THR A 95 -10.63 6.48 3.74
CA THR A 95 -10.04 6.51 5.09
C THR A 95 -8.57 6.12 5.04
N GLN A 96 -8.26 4.85 4.75
CA GLN A 96 -6.89 4.39 4.55
C GLN A 96 -6.41 4.73 3.15
N PHE A 97 -7.25 4.46 2.16
CA PHE A 97 -6.90 4.55 0.76
C PHE A 97 -7.55 5.75 0.08
N ASP A 98 -6.89 6.27 -0.95
CA ASP A 98 -7.48 7.24 -1.85
C ASP A 98 -8.64 6.60 -2.65
N PRO A 99 -9.85 7.17 -2.60
CA PRO A 99 -11.01 6.66 -3.35
C PRO A 99 -10.78 6.53 -4.87
N ASP A 100 -10.08 7.47 -5.48
CA ASP A 100 -9.85 7.49 -6.92
C ASP A 100 -8.87 6.38 -7.33
N VAL A 101 -7.86 6.14 -6.51
CA VAL A 101 -6.91 5.03 -6.70
C VAL A 101 -7.62 3.69 -6.54
N VAL A 102 -8.42 3.51 -5.48
CA VAL A 102 -9.20 2.26 -5.26
C VAL A 102 -10.13 1.99 -6.44
N LYS A 103 -10.86 3.01 -6.89
CA LYS A 103 -11.76 2.90 -8.05
C LYS A 103 -11.01 2.52 -9.33
N ALA A 104 -9.86 3.14 -9.59
CA ALA A 104 -9.03 2.80 -10.74
C ALA A 104 -8.48 1.37 -10.65
N PHE A 105 -8.03 0.95 -9.48
CA PHE A 105 -7.51 -0.40 -9.25
C PHE A 105 -8.57 -1.48 -9.48
N ILE A 106 -9.76 -1.34 -8.89
CA ILE A 106 -10.87 -2.29 -9.08
C ILE A 106 -11.24 -2.40 -10.55
N LYS A 107 -11.37 -1.26 -11.25
CA LYS A 107 -11.66 -1.23 -12.69
C LYS A 107 -10.59 -1.99 -13.50
N LEU A 108 -9.32 -1.92 -13.12
CA LEU A 108 -8.25 -2.66 -13.80
C LEU A 108 -8.37 -4.18 -13.61
N ILE A 109 -8.76 -4.62 -12.41
CA ILE A 109 -9.00 -6.03 -12.09
C ILE A 109 -10.22 -6.56 -12.86
N ASP A 110 -11.33 -5.81 -12.86
CA ASP A 110 -12.57 -6.19 -13.58
C ASP A 110 -12.35 -6.33 -15.09
N LEU A 111 -11.49 -5.49 -15.67
CA LEU A 111 -11.13 -5.57 -17.10
C LEU A 111 -10.24 -6.78 -17.44
N ARG A 112 -9.96 -7.68 -16.49
CA ARG A 112 -9.07 -8.85 -16.62
C ARG A 112 -7.71 -8.51 -17.24
N LYS A 113 -7.26 -7.27 -17.06
CA LYS A 113 -5.98 -6.79 -17.64
C LYS A 113 -4.76 -7.42 -16.98
N PHE A 114 -4.95 -8.20 -15.93
CA PHE A 114 -3.92 -8.95 -15.22
C PHE A 114 -4.35 -10.40 -15.00
N PRO A 115 -4.33 -11.24 -16.06
CA PRO A 115 -4.80 -12.63 -15.97
C PRO A 115 -4.05 -13.45 -14.90
N ASN A 116 -2.79 -13.12 -14.62
CA ASN A 116 -1.96 -13.82 -13.64
C ASN A 116 -2.32 -13.50 -12.17
N LEU A 117 -3.02 -12.38 -11.90
CA LEU A 117 -3.49 -12.03 -10.55
C LEU A 117 -4.80 -12.74 -10.18
N LEU A 118 -5.47 -13.36 -11.16
CA LEU A 118 -6.77 -14.02 -11.00
C LEU A 118 -6.67 -15.55 -10.91
N GLN A 119 -5.46 -16.12 -10.93
CA GLN A 119 -5.23 -17.56 -11.13
C GLN A 119 -5.20 -18.42 -9.86
N ASN A 120 -5.53 -17.87 -8.68
CA ASN A 120 -5.51 -18.65 -7.42
C ASN A 120 -6.88 -19.25 -7.04
N GLU A 121 -7.76 -19.51 -8.01
CA GLU A 121 -8.97 -20.32 -7.82
C GLU A 121 -8.86 -21.65 -8.58
N GLN A 122 -7.98 -22.56 -8.11
CA GLN A 122 -8.06 -23.99 -8.44
C GLN A 122 -7.64 -24.84 -7.23
#